data_AF-A0A843TG63-F1
#
_entry.id   AF-A0A843TG63-F1
#
_cell.length_a   1.000
_cell.length_b   1.000
_cell.length_c   1.000
_cell.angle_alpha   90.00
_cell.angle_beta   90.00
_cell.angle_gamma   90.00
#
_symmetry.space_group_name_H-M   'P 1'
#
loop_
_entity.id
_entity.type
_entity.pdbx_description
1 polymer ?
#
loop_
_entity_poly.entity_id
_entity_poly.type
_entity_poly.pdbx_seq_one_letter_code
_entity_poly.pdbx_strand_id
1 'polypeptide(L)'
;AEARPRAGHVRVVSVTGYRWSFSLEDAREMLLATRVGGEPLSHGHGAPARLVAPGRRGFQWVKWVTRVELHSEPDPGAFPSTIFSSFSAAGRGA
;
A
#
# COMPACT_ATOMS: atom_id res chain seq x y z
N ALA A 1 19.85 26.51 0.12
CA ALA A 1 19.33 25.13 0.06
C ALA A 1 17.92 25.20 -0.47
N GLU A 2 17.65 24.64 -1.65
CA GLU A 2 16.27 24.58 -2.18
C GLU A 2 15.40 23.75 -1.24
N ALA A 3 14.24 24.30 -0.87
CA ALA A 3 13.26 23.58 -0.07
C ALA A 3 12.73 22.41 -0.90
N ARG A 4 12.96 21.17 -0.44
CA ARG A 4 12.32 20.01 -1.05
C ARG A 4 10.81 20.21 -1.00
N PRO A 5 10.08 19.96 -2.11
CA PRO A 5 8.63 20.06 -2.10
C PRO A 5 8.06 19.18 -0.98
N ARG A 6 7.13 19.74 -0.20
CA ARG A 6 6.50 18.99 0.90
C ARG A 6 5.69 17.85 0.31
N ALA A 7 5.92 16.64 0.80
CA ALA A 7 5.09 15.50 0.45
C ALA A 7 3.66 15.73 0.94
N GLY A 8 2.68 15.54 0.06
CA GLY A 8 1.26 15.60 0.37
C GLY A 8 0.60 14.21 0.39
N HIS A 9 1.30 13.18 -0.09
CA HIS A 9 0.74 11.86 -0.36
C HIS A 9 1.69 10.72 0.02
N VAL A 10 1.11 9.57 0.35
CA VAL A 10 1.81 8.31 0.62
C VAL A 10 1.30 7.24 -0.34
N ARG A 11 2.21 6.66 -1.14
CA ARG A 11 1.93 5.50 -1.99
C ARG A 11 2.44 4.23 -1.32
N VAL A 12 1.60 3.21 -1.27
CA VAL A 12 1.96 1.87 -0.77
C VAL A 12 1.94 0.90 -1.93
N VAL A 13 3.02 0.13 -2.11
CA VAL A 13 3.25 -0.73 -3.26
C VAL A 13 3.39 -2.18 -2.82
N SER A 14 2.65 -3.08 -3.48
CA SER A 14 2.72 -4.52 -3.33
C SER A 14 3.76 -5.13 -4.26
N VAL A 15 4.30 -6.30 -3.91
CA VAL A 15 5.14 -7.12 -4.80
C VAL A 15 4.45 -7.46 -6.13
N THR A 16 3.12 -7.47 -6.18
CA THR A 16 2.32 -7.78 -7.39
C THR A 16 2.22 -6.59 -8.36
N GLY A 17 2.80 -5.44 -8.02
CA GLY A 17 2.59 -4.18 -8.72
C GLY A 17 1.28 -3.47 -8.35
N TYR A 18 0.42 -4.08 -7.51
CA TYR A 18 -0.74 -3.39 -6.95
C TYR A 18 -0.28 -2.22 -6.09
N ARG A 19 -0.89 -1.05 -6.24
CA ARG A 19 -0.53 0.12 -5.44
C ARG A 19 -1.71 1.04 -5.18
N TRP A 20 -1.71 1.68 -4.03
CA TRP A 20 -2.69 2.68 -3.68
C TRP A 20 -2.01 3.91 -3.08
N SER A 21 -2.64 5.07 -3.24
CA SER A 21 -2.15 6.33 -2.69
C SER A 21 -3.19 6.95 -1.76
N PHE A 22 -2.70 7.52 -0.67
CA PHE A 22 -3.49 8.22 0.34
C PHE A 22 -2.93 9.63 0.51
N SER A 23 -3.75 10.56 1.00
CA SER A 23 -3.21 11.82 1.52
C SER A 23 -2.28 11.54 2.70
N LEU A 24 -1.29 12.39 2.93
CA LEU A 24 -0.39 12.25 4.07
C LEU A 24 -1.13 12.34 5.40
N GLU A 25 -2.21 13.12 5.45
CA GLU A 25 -3.09 13.22 6.63
C GLU A 25 -3.76 11.88 6.92
N ASP A 26 -4.44 11.29 5.93
CA ASP A 26 -5.11 10.00 6.08
C ASP A 26 -4.13 8.87 6.43
N ALA A 27 -2.92 8.91 5.85
CA ALA A 27 -1.91 7.87 6.05
C ALA A 27 -1.37 7.82 7.49
N ARG A 28 -1.48 8.90 8.27
CA ARG A 28 -1.05 8.93 9.68
C ARG A 28 -1.89 8.04 10.59
N GLU A 29 -3.13 7.78 10.21
CA GLU A 29 -4.06 6.91 10.93
C GLU A 29 -3.92 5.43 10.52
N MET A 30 -2.95 5.11 9.65
CA MET A 30 -2.74 3.77 9.11
C MET A 30 -1.51 3.10 9.71
N LEU A 31 -1.50 1.76 9.68
CA LEU A 31 -0.42 0.96 10.24
C LEU A 31 0.14 -0.01 9.20
N LEU A 32 1.45 -0.18 9.19
CA LEU A 32 2.10 -1.31 8.50
C LEU A 32 2.21 -2.47 9.49
N ALA A 33 1.31 -3.43 9.38
CA ALA A 33 1.26 -4.57 10.28
C ALA A 33 2.14 -5.72 9.77
N THR A 34 2.91 -6.33 10.68
CA THR A 34 3.68 -7.57 10.44
C THR A 34 3.15 -8.75 11.27
N ARG A 35 2.23 -8.47 12.20
CA ARG A 35 1.60 -9.43 13.12
C ARG A 35 0.12 -9.12 13.34
N VAL A 36 -0.65 -10.12 13.75
CA VAL A 36 -2.03 -9.99 14.21
C VAL A 36 -2.28 -10.97 15.36
N GLY A 37 -2.88 -10.50 16.46
CA GLY A 37 -3.12 -11.34 17.64
C GLY A 37 -1.83 -11.94 18.24
N GLY A 38 -0.70 -11.24 18.13
CA GLY A 38 0.62 -11.72 18.60
C GLY A 38 1.40 -12.57 17.59
N GLU A 39 0.73 -13.17 16.61
CA GLU A 39 1.34 -14.06 15.62
C GLU A 39 1.80 -13.32 14.36
N PRO A 40 2.89 -13.77 13.69
CA PRO A 40 3.23 -13.32 12.34
C PRO A 40 2.03 -13.41 11.38
N LEU A 41 1.94 -12.46 10.44
CA LEU A 41 0.94 -12.59 9.38
C LEU A 41 1.16 -13.89 8.59
N SER A 42 0.07 -14.57 8.23
CA SER A 42 0.14 -15.63 7.21
C SER A 42 0.31 -15.01 5.82
N HIS A 43 0.77 -15.80 4.85
CA HIS A 43 0.90 -15.34 3.46
C HIS A 43 -0.44 -14.79 2.92
N GLY A 44 -1.56 -15.50 3.14
CA GLY A 44 -2.89 -15.05 2.73
C GLY A 44 -3.37 -13.76 3.44
N HIS A 45 -2.84 -13.48 4.63
CA HIS A 45 -3.05 -12.22 5.33
C HIS A 45 -2.08 -11.10 4.93
N GLY A 46 -1.15 -11.36 4.02
CA GLY A 46 -0.26 -10.35 3.44
C GLY A 46 1.15 -10.34 4.01
N ALA A 47 1.63 -11.42 4.64
CA ALA A 47 3.01 -11.48 5.11
C ALA A 47 4.05 -11.15 4.02
N PRO A 48 5.16 -10.49 4.36
CA PRO A 48 5.58 -10.16 5.72
C PRO A 48 4.94 -8.88 6.27
N ALA A 49 4.31 -8.07 5.43
CA ALA A 49 3.73 -6.78 5.81
C ALA A 49 2.47 -6.45 5.01
N ARG A 50 1.41 -6.01 5.69
CA ARG A 50 0.20 -5.42 5.07
C ARG A 50 -0.08 -4.04 5.60
N LEU A 51 -0.74 -3.22 4.80
CA LEU A 51 -1.38 -2.01 5.26
C LEU A 51 -2.70 -2.34 6.00
N VAL A 52 -2.87 -1.75 7.17
CA VAL A 52 -4.11 -1.64 7.91
C VAL A 52 -4.58 -0.20 7.76
N ALA A 53 -5.72 -0.02 7.09
CA ALA A 53 -6.24 1.31 6.75
C ALA A 53 -7.69 1.47 7.27
N PRO A 54 -7.86 1.82 8.57
CA PRO A 54 -9.18 1.99 9.17
C PRO A 54 -10.08 2.94 8.36
N GLY A 55 -11.37 2.60 8.25
CA GLY A 55 -12.35 3.40 7.50
C GLY A 55 -12.20 3.35 5.97
N ARG A 56 -11.22 2.63 5.43
CA ARG A 56 -11.02 2.47 3.98
C ARG A 56 -11.60 1.16 3.46
N ARG A 57 -11.91 1.14 2.15
CA ARG A 57 -12.41 -0.07 1.47
C ARG A 57 -11.34 -1.17 1.46
N GLY A 58 -11.76 -2.43 1.55
CA GLY A 58 -10.86 -3.57 1.72
C GLY A 58 -9.77 -3.70 0.65
N PHE A 59 -10.03 -3.32 -0.61
CA PHE A 59 -9.00 -3.34 -1.66
C PHE A 59 -7.87 -2.34 -1.39
N GLN A 60 -8.11 -1.25 -0.67
CA GLN A 60 -7.10 -0.26 -0.29
C GLN A 60 -6.14 -0.81 0.79
N TRP A 61 -6.44 -1.95 1.41
CA TRP A 61 -5.59 -2.59 2.41
C TRP A 61 -4.52 -3.45 1.72
N VAL A 62 -3.53 -2.77 1.14
CA VAL A 62 -2.45 -3.37 0.35
C VAL A 62 -1.77 -4.50 1.12
N LYS A 63 -1.74 -5.70 0.53
CA LYS A 63 -1.02 -6.86 1.04
C LYS A 63 0.35 -6.98 0.38
N TRP A 64 1.26 -7.70 1.05
CA TRP A 64 2.60 -8.00 0.51
C TRP A 64 3.37 -6.72 0.17
N VAL A 65 3.35 -5.76 1.09
CA VAL A 65 3.94 -4.42 0.90
C VAL A 65 5.46 -4.53 0.76
N THR A 66 6.00 -3.90 -0.28
CA THR A 66 7.45 -3.84 -0.56
C THR A 66 8.01 -2.42 -0.53
N ARG A 67 7.19 -1.40 -0.80
CA ARG A 67 7.59 0.01 -0.72
C ARG A 67 6.50 0.90 -0.16
N VAL A 68 6.95 1.94 0.54
CA VAL A 68 6.17 3.11 0.93
C VAL A 68 6.90 4.34 0.40
N GLU A 69 6.23 5.13 -0.41
CA GLU A 69 6.83 6.27 -1.12
C GLU A 69 6.10 7.56 -0.79
N LEU A 70 6.84 8.65 -0.60
CA LEU A 70 6.30 9.98 -0.39
C LEU A 70 6.27 10.76 -1.70
N HIS A 71 5.13 11.38 -2.00
CA HIS A 71 4.92 12.16 -3.22
C HIS A 71 4.25 13.50 -2.90
N SER A 72 4.51 14.53 -3.70
CA SER A 72 3.83 15.83 -3.58
C SER A 72 2.38 15.75 -4.04
N GLU A 73 2.11 14.97 -5.09
CA GLU A 73 0.80 14.90 -5.75
C GLU A 73 0.12 13.53 -5.60
N PRO A 74 -1.22 13.47 -5.76
CA PRO A 74 -1.95 12.21 -5.83
C PRO A 74 -1.45 11.34 -7.00
N ASP A 75 -1.79 10.06 -6.95
CA ASP A 75 -1.32 9.09 -7.93
C ASP A 75 -2.41 8.68 -8.93
N PRO A 76 -2.36 9.16 -10.20
CA PRO A 76 -3.37 8.86 -11.19
C PRO A 76 -3.44 7.37 -11.56
N GLY A 77 -2.34 6.64 -11.39
CA GLY A 77 -2.26 5.22 -11.76
C GLY A 77 -2.76 4.27 -10.66
N ALA A 78 -3.17 4.77 -9.50
CA ALA A 78 -3.62 3.91 -8.38
C ALA A 78 -4.85 3.11 -8.77
N PHE A 79 -5.82 3.76 -9.42
CA PHE A 79 -7.03 3.11 -9.88
C PHE A 79 -6.76 2.05 -10.96
N PRO A 80 -6.06 2.36 -12.08
CA PRO A 80 -5.65 1.36 -13.08
C PRO A 80 -4.89 0.16 -12.51
N SER A 81 -4.06 0.36 -11.48
CA SER A 81 -3.27 -0.72 -10.89
C SER A 81 -4.12 -1.88 -10.36
N THR A 82 -5.36 -1.60 -9.92
CA THR A 82 -6.33 -2.62 -9.46
C THR A 82 -6.63 -3.67 -10.53
N ILE A 83 -6.60 -3.26 -11.80
CA ILE A 83 -6.85 -4.15 -12.93
C ILE A 83 -5.53 -4.78 -13.39
N PHE A 84 -4.47 -3.98 -13.53
CA PHE A 84 -3.22 -4.46 -14.13
C PHE A 84 -2.40 -5.37 -13.22
N SER A 85 -2.43 -5.17 -11.90
CA SER A 85 -1.64 -6.01 -10.98
C SER A 85 -2.01 -7.48 -11.05
N SER A 86 -3.30 -7.76 -11.27
CA SER A 86 -3.86 -9.11 -11.38
C SER A 86 -3.35 -9.88 -12.62
N PHE A 87 -2.79 -9.18 -13.61
CA PHE A 87 -2.17 -9.81 -14.79
C PHE A 87 -0.69 -10.15 -14.59
N SER A 88 -0.07 -9.77 -13.48
CA SER A 88 1.30 -10.21 -13.15
C SER A 88 1.30 -11.64 -12.59
N ALA A 89 2.41 -12.37 -12.75
CA ALA A 89 2.54 -13.71 -12.17
C ALA A 89 2.36 -13.71 -10.63
N ALA A 90 2.89 -12.68 -9.96
CA ALA A 90 2.70 -12.48 -8.52
C ALA A 90 1.25 -12.14 -8.16
N GLY A 91 0.54 -11.39 -9.01
CA GLY A 91 -0.87 -11.04 -8.81
C GLY A 91 -1.85 -12.20 -8.99
N ARG A 92 -1.44 -13.28 -9.66
CA ARG A 92 -2.24 -14.51 -9.82
C ARG A 92 -2.09 -15.53 -8.69
N GLY A 93 -1.27 -15.23 -7.67
CA GLY A 93 -1.08 -16.12 -6.52
C GLY A 93 -0.28 -17.38 -6.85
N ALA A 94 0.98 -17.19 -7.26
CA ALA A 94 1.96 -18.28 -7.33
C ALA A 94 2.15 -18.94 -5.96
#